data_AF-A0A7W0S9H2-F1
#
_entry.id   AF-A0A7W0S9H2-F1
#
_cell.length_a   1.000
_cell.length_b   1.000
_cell.length_c   1.000
_cell.angle_alpha   90.00
_cell.angle_beta   90.00
_cell.angle_gamma   90.00
#
_symmetry.space_group_name_H-M   'P 1'
#
loop_
_entity.id
_entity.type
_entity.pdbx_description
1 polymer ?
#
loop_
_entity_poly.entity_id
_entity_poly.type
_entity_poly.pdbx_seq_one_letter_code
_entity_poly.pdbx_strand_id
1 'polypeptide(L)' 'MLERLDPELIVLAAQDDDEPLEQVLALLSDVPAGKLAIVELDRATRVEIDELERAGVDAVLLREPLPPA' A
#
# COMPACT_ATOMS: atom_id res chain seq x y z
N MET A 1 -1.37 -5.76 -16.92
CA MET A 1 -2.29 -6.76 -16.30
C MET A 1 -3.50 -6.09 -15.68
N LEU A 2 -3.31 -5.01 -14.91
CA LEU A 2 -4.38 -4.24 -14.26
C LEU A 2 -5.44 -3.75 -15.26
N GLU A 3 -5.05 -3.27 -16.43
CA GLU A 3 -5.97 -2.83 -17.50
C GLU A 3 -6.93 -3.93 -18.00
N ARG A 4 -6.57 -5.22 -17.87
CA ARG A 4 -7.41 -6.33 -18.33
C ARG A 4 -8.39 -6.80 -17.27
N LEU A 5 -7.98 -6.74 -16.01
CA LEU A 5 -8.79 -7.19 -14.87
C LEU A 5 -9.69 -6.08 -14.34
N ASP A 6 -9.34 -4.83 -14.63
CA ASP A 6 -10.03 -3.59 -14.27
C ASP A 6 -10.49 -3.56 -12.80
N PRO A 7 -9.60 -3.86 -11.83
CA PRO A 7 -10.00 -3.86 -10.42
C PRO A 7 -10.31 -2.45 -9.97
N GLU A 8 -11.35 -2.25 -9.16
CA GLU A 8 -11.66 -0.95 -8.55
C GLU A 8 -10.76 -0.63 -7.34
N LEU A 9 -10.21 -1.67 -6.72
CA LEU A 9 -9.37 -1.59 -5.52
C LEU A 9 -8.12 -2.45 -5.70
N ILE A 10 -6.97 -1.87 -5.39
CA ILE A 10 -5.67 -2.50 -5.50
C ILE A 10 -4.96 -2.39 -4.15
N VAL A 11 -4.49 -3.53 -3.63
CA VAL A 11 -3.67 -3.58 -2.42
C VAL A 11 -2.21 -3.73 -2.81
N LEU A 12 -1.37 -2.84 -2.29
CA LEU A 12 0.07 -2.80 -2.48
C LEU A 12 0.74 -3.27 -1.19
N ALA A 13 1.38 -4.44 -1.23
CA ALA A 13 2.06 -5.02 -0.08
C ALA A 13 3.56 -5.07 -0.32
N ALA A 14 4.34 -4.60 0.65
CA ALA A 14 5.77 -4.87 0.69
C ALA A 14 6.03 -6.34 0.98
N GLN A 15 7.08 -6.92 0.38
CA GLN A 15 7.49 -8.29 0.63
C GLN A 15 8.66 -8.30 1.63
N ASP A 16 8.36 -8.11 2.92
CA ASP A 16 9.27 -8.30 4.07
C ASP A 16 10.74 -7.89 3.86
N ASP A 17 10.98 -6.76 3.19
CA ASP A 17 12.30 -6.21 2.90
C ASP A 17 12.64 -5.04 3.85
N ASP A 18 13.90 -4.62 3.86
CA ASP A 18 14.42 -3.59 4.79
C ASP A 18 13.73 -2.20 4.61
N GLU A 19 13.15 -1.92 3.44
CA GLU A 19 12.56 -0.62 3.07
C GLU A 19 11.12 -0.76 2.53
N PRO A 20 10.15 -1.18 3.36
CA PRO A 20 8.80 -1.51 2.90
C PRO A 20 8.04 -0.31 2.32
N LEU A 21 8.31 0.91 2.80
CA LEU A 21 7.71 2.13 2.26
C LEU A 21 8.15 2.40 0.81
N GLU A 22 9.45 2.28 0.52
CA GLU A 22 9.96 2.55 -0.82
C GLU A 22 9.38 1.55 -1.84
N GLN A 23 9.19 0.31 -1.42
CA GLN A 23 8.58 -0.73 -2.26
C GLN A 23 7.14 -0.40 -2.64
N VAL A 24 6.31 -0.03 -1.67
CA VAL A 24 4.90 0.27 -1.97
C VAL A 24 4.78 1.54 -2.80
N LEU A 25 5.67 2.52 -2.62
CA LEU A 25 5.74 3.70 -3.48
C LEU A 25 6.13 3.35 -4.92
N ALA A 26 7.07 2.41 -5.10
CA ALA A 26 7.40 1.91 -6.43
C ALA A 26 6.19 1.21 -7.08
N LEU A 27 5.46 0.37 -6.34
CA LEU A 27 4.25 -0.30 -6.82
C LEU A 27 3.12 0.68 -7.16
N LEU A 28 3.01 1.79 -6.42
CA LEU A 28 1.99 2.82 -6.67
C LEU A 28 2.13 3.44 -8.07
N SER A 29 3.34 3.52 -8.61
CA SER A 29 3.57 4.04 -9.96
C SER A 29 2.90 3.23 -11.08
N ASP A 30 2.58 1.96 -10.81
CA ASP A 30 1.88 1.07 -11.73
C ASP A 30 0.34 1.14 -11.57
N VAL A 31 -0.17 1.86 -10.57
CA VAL A 31 -1.61 1.97 -10.31
C VAL A 31 -2.26 2.94 -11.31
N PRO A 32 -3.27 2.49 -12.08
CA PRO A 32 -4.00 3.38 -12.97
C PRO A 32 -4.73 4.49 -12.21
N ALA A 33 -4.78 5.68 -12.81
CA ALA A 33 -5.52 6.81 -12.24
C ALA A 33 -7.00 6.46 -12.01
N GLY A 34 -7.56 6.92 -10.89
CA GLY A 34 -8.96 6.70 -10.52
C GLY A 34 -9.25 5.36 -9.85
N LYS A 35 -8.24 4.52 -9.60
CA LYS A 35 -8.37 3.30 -8.79
C LYS A 35 -8.06 3.58 -7.33
N LEU A 36 -8.68 2.82 -6.43
CA LEU A 36 -8.36 2.89 -5.00
C LEU A 36 -7.04 2.16 -4.73
N ALA A 37 -6.05 2.88 -4.24
CA ALA A 37 -4.76 2.35 -3.84
C ALA A 37 -4.71 2.21 -2.31
N ILE A 38 -4.61 0.98 -1.84
CA ILE A 38 -4.47 0.66 -0.42
C ILE A 38 -3.08 0.07 -0.18
N VAL A 39 -2.37 0.59 0.81
CA VAL A 39 -1.05 0.10 1.19
C VAL A 39 -1.15 -0.79 2.42
N GLU A 40 -0.52 -1.97 2.37
CA GLU A 40 -0.42 -2.88 3.51
C GLU A 40 1.01 -2.86 4.08
N LEU A 41 1.12 -2.56 5.38
CA LEU A 41 2.38 -2.50 6.12
C LEU A 41 2.22 -3.16 7.49
N ASP A 42 3.30 -3.73 8.03
CA ASP A 42 3.28 -4.24 9.42
C ASP A 42 3.31 -3.10 10.45
N ARG A 43 3.90 -1.97 10.09
CA ARG A 43 4.00 -0.77 10.92
C ARG A 43 4.11 0.46 10.04
N ALA A 44 3.62 1.60 10.54
CA ALA A 44 3.85 2.89 9.94
C ALA A 44 3.93 3.97 11.03
N THR A 45 4.82 4.92 10.85
CA THR A 45 4.89 6.15 11.62
C THR A 45 3.95 7.19 11.01
N ARG A 46 3.67 8.27 11.77
CA ARG A 46 2.82 9.34 11.24
C ARG A 46 3.43 10.03 10.02
N VAL A 47 4.75 10.18 9.99
CA VAL A 47 5.47 10.81 8.87
C VAL A 47 5.29 9.97 7.60
N GLU A 48 5.46 8.65 7.70
CA GLU A 48 5.28 7.73 6.58
C GLU A 48 3.82 7.73 6.07
N ILE A 49 2.83 7.81 6.98
CA ILE A 49 1.42 7.96 6.58
C ILE A 49 1.20 9.26 5.80
N ASP A 50 1.73 10.38 6.28
CA ASP A 50 1.59 11.67 5.61
C ASP A 50 2.32 11.68 4.24
N GLU A 51 3.38 10.88 4.07
CA GLU A 51 4.05 10.68 2.77
C GLU A 51 3.20 9.86 1.82
N LEU A 52 2.60 8.77 2.28
CA LEU A 52 1.70 7.92 1.50
C LEU A 52 0.46 8.70 1.03
N GLU A 53 -0.14 9.52 1.90
CA GLU A 53 -1.26 10.40 1.54
C GLU A 53 -0.87 11.36 0.40
N ARG A 54 0.31 11.98 0.49
CA ARG A 54 0.82 12.89 -0.56
C ARG A 54 1.13 12.17 -1.86
N ALA A 55 1.49 10.89 -1.80
CA ALA A 55 1.74 10.05 -2.97
C ALA A 55 0.45 9.63 -3.69
N GLY A 56 -0.72 9.78 -3.05
CA GLY A 56 -2.02 9.42 -3.61
C GLY A 56 -2.56 8.08 -3.13
N VAL A 57 -2.08 7.58 -1.99
CA VAL A 57 -2.64 6.39 -1.32
C VAL A 57 -3.92 6.76 -0.59
N ASP A 58 -4.98 5.98 -0.79
CA ASP A 58 -6.29 6.23 -0.20
C ASP A 58 -6.40 5.72 1.25
N ALA A 59 -5.71 4.63 1.57
CA ALA A 59 -5.72 4.04 2.91
C ALA A 59 -4.47 3.20 3.21
N VAL A 60 -4.17 3.06 4.51
CA VAL A 60 -3.13 2.16 5.02
C VAL A 60 -3.78 1.08 5.87
N LEU A 61 -3.52 -0.18 5.54
CA LEU A 61 -3.82 -1.35 6.35
C LEU A 61 -2.60 -1.71 7.18
N LEU A 62 -2.77 -1.72 8.50
CA LEU A 62 -1.74 -2.18 9.42
C LEU A 62 -2.00 -3.63 9.79
N ARG A 63 -1.03 -4.50 9.53
CA ARG A 63 -1.08 -5.90 9.93
C ARG A 63 -0.93 -6.00 11.44
N GLU A 64 -2.04 -6.20 12.16
CA GLU A 64 -1.97 -6.73 13.52
C GLU A 64 -1.74 -8.24 13.42
N PRO A 65 -0.73 -8.81 14.10
CA PRO A 65 -0.61 -10.25 14.19
C PRO A 65 -1.87 -10.79 14.88
N LEU A 66 -2.49 -11.82 14.29
CA LEU A 66 -3.62 -12.50 14.91
C LEU A 66 -3.18 -12.94 16.33
N PRO A 67 -3.92 -12.55 17.40
CA PRO A 67 -3.55 -12.97 18.74
C PRO A 67 -3.48 -14.51 18.80
N PRO A 68 -2.52 -15.09 19.54
CA PRO A 68 -2.42 -16.54 19.66
C PRO A 68 -3.72 -17.10 20.24
N ALA A 69 -4.16 -18.23 19.66
CA ALA A 69 -5.39 -18.93 20.03
C ALA A 69 -5.37 -19.51 21.45
#